data_AF-A0A429SAM7-F1
#
_entry.id   AF-A0A429SAM7-F1
#
_cell.length_a   1.000
_cell.length_b   1.000
_cell.length_c   1.000
_cell.angle_alpha   90.00
_cell.angle_beta   90.00
_cell.angle_gamma   90.00
#
_symmetry.space_group_name_H-M   'P 1'
#
loop_
_entity.id
_entity.type
_entity.pdbx_description
1 polymer ?
#
loop_
_entity_poly.entity_id
_entity_poly.type
_entity_poly.pdbx_seq_one_letter_code
_entity_poly.pdbx_strand_id
1 'polypeptide(L)'
;MDVSERVERALAGLAVQDLECRVRAIEELAACSSIIAGHVASAFEEDEEARFLIFERLGRFGSLMIEPLERVYREAGEPGLKLMSASALTYLGSYEGISSLLEAIKAGNPNLCMAALSLSAAGVSEAVAPIENVLLECDLSDVQALECLVSSLRRLNHPMSENVRLRLSLIEPKWLRDSLLE
;
A
#
# COMPACT_ATOMS: atom_id res chain seq x y z
N MET A 1 -26.63 12.63 -17.31
CA MET A 1 -27.08 12.82 -15.93
C MET A 1 -25.86 12.69 -15.07
N ASP A 2 -25.54 13.76 -14.36
CA ASP A 2 -24.32 13.85 -13.56
C ASP A 2 -24.35 12.88 -12.37
N VAL A 3 -23.18 12.43 -11.88
CA VAL A 3 -23.10 11.53 -10.73
C VAL A 3 -23.75 12.17 -9.50
N SER A 4 -23.64 13.50 -9.33
CA SER A 4 -24.30 14.22 -8.25
C SER A 4 -25.83 14.07 -8.31
N GLU A 5 -26.43 14.29 -9.48
CA GLU A 5 -27.89 14.16 -9.67
C GLU A 5 -28.38 12.73 -9.41
N ARG A 6 -27.56 11.73 -9.76
CA ARG A 6 -27.87 10.31 -9.53
C ARG A 6 -27.87 9.98 -8.04
N VAL A 7 -26.84 10.42 -7.33
CA VAL A 7 -26.73 10.26 -5.87
C VAL A 7 -27.89 10.94 -5.17
N GLU A 8 -28.19 12.20 -5.49
CA GLU A 8 -29.30 12.95 -4.89
C GLU A 8 -30.64 12.23 -5.07
N ARG A 9 -30.93 11.76 -6.30
CA ARG A 9 -32.17 11.02 -6.57
C ARG A 9 -32.22 9.70 -5.81
N ALA A 10 -31.11 8.95 -5.78
CA ALA A 10 -31.06 7.67 -5.10
C ALA A 10 -31.22 7.84 -3.59
N LEU A 11 -30.60 8.86 -2.99
CA LEU A 11 -30.81 9.22 -1.59
C LEU A 11 -32.27 9.55 -1.29
N ALA A 12 -32.95 10.31 -2.16
CA ALA A 12 -34.39 10.56 -2.03
C ALA A 12 -35.21 9.26 -2.11
N GLY A 13 -34.82 8.32 -2.99
CA GLY A 13 -35.45 7.02 -3.13
C GLY A 13 -35.39 6.13 -1.88
N LEU A 14 -34.35 6.29 -1.04
CA LEU A 14 -34.25 5.57 0.23
C LEU A 14 -35.31 5.98 1.27
N ALA A 15 -35.82 7.21 1.18
CA ALA A 15 -36.81 7.75 2.11
C ALA A 15 -38.26 7.36 1.76
N VAL A 16 -38.48 6.78 0.58
CA VAL A 16 -39.80 6.33 0.11
C VAL A 16 -40.21 5.05 0.86
N GLN A 17 -41.50 4.92 1.19
CA GLN A 17 -41.97 3.72 1.91
C GLN A 17 -41.94 2.45 1.06
N ASP A 18 -42.09 2.59 -0.25
CA ASP A 18 -42.09 1.48 -1.19
C ASP A 18 -40.75 0.72 -1.19
N LEU A 19 -40.82 -0.61 -1.02
CA LEU A 19 -39.64 -1.46 -0.92
C LEU A 19 -38.87 -1.52 -2.24
N GLU A 20 -39.58 -1.60 -3.37
CA GLU A 20 -38.94 -1.73 -4.69
C GLU A 20 -38.17 -0.44 -5.05
N CYS A 21 -38.74 0.72 -4.76
CA CYS A 21 -38.05 2.01 -4.87
C CYS A 21 -36.78 2.06 -4.03
N ARG A 22 -36.80 1.57 -2.78
CA ARG A 22 -35.62 1.56 -1.91
C ARG A 22 -34.54 0.61 -2.41
N VAL A 23 -34.90 -0.57 -2.92
CA VAL A 23 -33.93 -1.52 -3.50
C VAL A 23 -33.23 -0.89 -4.70
N ARG A 24 -33.98 -0.30 -5.65
CA ARG A 24 -33.40 0.38 -6.81
C ARG A 24 -32.51 1.55 -6.40
N ALA A 25 -32.87 2.29 -5.34
CA ALA A 25 -32.04 3.35 -4.80
C ALA A 25 -30.69 2.84 -4.26
N ILE A 26 -30.67 1.69 -3.57
CA ILE A 26 -29.43 1.07 -3.09
C ILE A 26 -28.53 0.66 -4.27
N GLU A 27 -29.11 -0.01 -5.29
CA GLU A 27 -28.38 -0.40 -6.49
C GLU A 27 -27.77 0.80 -7.22
N GLU A 28 -28.54 1.89 -7.32
CA GLU A 28 -28.08 3.14 -7.94
C GLU A 28 -26.95 3.80 -7.14
N LEU A 29 -27.04 3.82 -5.81
CA LEU A 29 -25.95 4.31 -4.95
C LEU A 29 -24.69 3.47 -5.09
N ALA A 30 -24.83 2.15 -5.15
CA ALA A 30 -23.70 1.24 -5.38
C ALA A 30 -23.02 1.54 -6.72
N ALA A 31 -23.80 1.71 -7.80
CA ALA A 31 -23.27 2.08 -9.10
C ALA A 31 -22.57 3.46 -9.08
N CYS A 32 -23.12 4.43 -8.35
CA CYS A 32 -22.47 5.74 -8.18
C CYS A 32 -21.16 5.62 -7.39
N SER A 33 -21.11 4.81 -6.33
CA SER A 33 -19.89 4.56 -5.57
C SER A 33 -18.78 3.96 -6.43
N SER A 34 -19.11 3.00 -7.31
CA SER A 34 -18.14 2.44 -8.26
C SER A 34 -17.59 3.49 -9.23
N ILE A 35 -18.44 4.40 -9.72
CA ILE A 35 -18.01 5.49 -10.61
C ILE A 35 -17.10 6.47 -9.87
N ILE A 36 -17.45 6.85 -8.64
CA ILE A 36 -16.62 7.74 -7.80
C ILE A 36 -15.25 7.09 -7.54
N ALA A 37 -15.22 5.81 -7.18
CA ALA A 37 -13.96 5.07 -6.98
C ALA A 37 -13.12 5.02 -8.27
N GLY A 38 -13.77 4.86 -9.42
CA GLY A 38 -13.12 4.95 -10.73
C GLY A 38 -12.45 6.30 -10.96
N HIS A 39 -13.14 7.42 -10.67
CA HIS A 39 -12.55 8.75 -10.79
C HIS A 39 -11.37 8.98 -9.85
N VAL A 40 -11.44 8.45 -8.61
CA VAL A 40 -10.31 8.52 -7.66
C VAL A 40 -9.12 7.72 -8.18
N ALA A 41 -9.35 6.54 -8.77
CA ALA A 41 -8.29 5.73 -9.36
C ALA A 41 -7.64 6.42 -10.58
N SER A 42 -8.44 7.06 -11.44
CA SER A 42 -7.91 7.86 -12.55
C SER A 42 -7.06 9.03 -12.05
N ALA A 43 -7.51 9.75 -11.02
CA ALA A 43 -6.71 10.82 -10.42
C ALA A 43 -5.39 10.31 -9.84
N PHE A 44 -5.39 9.13 -9.22
CA PHE A 44 -4.18 8.46 -8.74
C PHE A 44 -3.23 8.05 -9.88
N GLU A 45 -3.78 7.58 -11.00
CA GLU A 45 -3.03 7.15 -12.18
C GLU A 45 -2.36 8.34 -12.90
N GLU A 46 -3.12 9.41 -13.16
CA GLU A 46 -2.75 10.51 -14.04
C GLU A 46 -1.88 11.60 -13.39
N ASP A 47 -2.07 11.88 -12.10
CA ASP A 47 -1.41 12.99 -11.42
C ASP A 47 -0.22 12.50 -10.57
N GLU A 48 0.99 12.52 -11.15
CA GLU A 48 2.21 12.08 -10.48
C GLU A 48 2.52 12.90 -9.21
N GLU A 49 2.25 14.22 -9.22
CA GLU A 49 2.53 15.11 -8.09
C GLU A 49 1.55 14.85 -6.94
N ALA A 50 0.27 14.64 -7.25
CA ALA A 50 -0.76 14.37 -6.24
C ALA A 50 -0.85 12.90 -5.82
N ARG A 51 -0.23 11.96 -6.56
CA ARG A 51 -0.36 10.52 -6.35
C ARG A 51 -0.13 10.08 -4.90
N PHE A 52 0.93 10.58 -4.27
CA PHE A 52 1.25 10.30 -2.87
C PHE A 52 0.17 10.83 -1.90
N LEU A 53 -0.35 12.03 -2.16
CA LEU A 53 -1.42 12.60 -1.34
C LEU A 53 -2.74 11.83 -1.51
N ILE A 54 -3.01 11.36 -2.72
CA ILE A 54 -4.18 10.51 -3.01
C ILE A 54 -4.02 9.16 -2.30
N PHE A 55 -2.84 8.54 -2.40
CA PHE A 55 -2.50 7.26 -1.74
C PHE A 55 -2.88 7.25 -0.26
N GLU A 56 -2.46 8.28 0.49
CA GLU A 56 -2.76 8.40 1.92
C GLU A 56 -4.26 8.42 2.25
N ARG A 57 -5.11 8.72 1.26
CA ARG A 57 -6.56 8.85 1.42
C ARG A 57 -7.35 7.71 0.80
N LEU A 58 -6.72 6.81 0.04
CA LEU A 58 -7.36 5.63 -0.55
C LEU A 58 -8.04 4.76 0.51
N GLY A 59 -7.45 4.65 1.70
CA GLY A 59 -8.03 3.91 2.83
C GLY A 59 -9.43 4.38 3.25
N ARG A 60 -9.81 5.63 2.96
CA ARG A 60 -11.15 6.17 3.28
C ARG A 60 -12.25 5.57 2.41
N PHE A 61 -11.89 5.05 1.24
CA PHE A 61 -12.80 4.36 0.34
C PHE A 61 -12.83 2.84 0.59
N GLY A 62 -11.85 2.32 1.36
CA GLY A 62 -11.77 0.91 1.72
C GLY A 62 -11.74 0.00 0.48
N SER A 63 -12.48 -1.11 0.56
CA SER A 63 -12.52 -2.14 -0.48
C SER A 63 -13.04 -1.66 -1.83
N LEU A 64 -13.73 -0.51 -1.90
CA LEU A 64 -14.21 0.07 -3.17
C LEU A 64 -13.06 0.40 -4.13
N MET A 65 -11.85 0.61 -3.61
CA MET A 65 -10.68 0.93 -4.43
C MET A 65 -9.93 -0.29 -4.96
N ILE A 66 -10.22 -1.51 -4.48
CA ILE A 66 -9.44 -2.70 -4.86
C ILE A 66 -9.52 -2.94 -6.37
N GLU A 67 -10.72 -3.11 -6.93
CA GLU A 67 -10.88 -3.39 -8.37
C GLU A 67 -10.32 -2.26 -9.27
N PRO A 68 -10.63 -0.97 -9.02
CA PRO A 68 -10.02 0.11 -9.78
C PRO A 68 -8.49 0.14 -9.71
N LEU A 69 -7.89 -0.13 -8.55
CA LEU A 69 -6.43 -0.14 -8.39
C LEU A 69 -5.78 -1.40 -8.97
N GLU A 70 -6.47 -2.55 -9.00
CA GLU A 70 -6.00 -3.74 -9.71
C GLU A 70 -5.90 -3.48 -11.21
N ARG A 71 -6.85 -2.72 -11.78
CA ARG A 71 -6.74 -2.23 -13.16
C ARG A 71 -5.50 -1.37 -13.33
N VAL A 72 -5.35 -0.32 -12.51
CA VAL A 72 -4.18 0.58 -12.57
C VAL A 72 -2.87 -0.19 -12.45
N TYR A 73 -2.76 -1.12 -11.51
CA TYR A 73 -1.58 -1.95 -11.32
C TYR A 73 -1.24 -2.83 -12.53
N ARG A 74 -2.24 -3.44 -13.17
CA ARG A 74 -2.06 -4.29 -14.35
C ARG A 74 -1.66 -3.49 -15.59
N GLU A 75 -2.20 -2.29 -15.73
CA GLU A 75 -1.99 -1.41 -16.89
C GLU A 75 -0.79 -0.47 -16.73
N ALA A 76 -0.27 -0.30 -15.51
CA ALA A 76 0.86 0.57 -15.21
C ALA A 76 2.13 0.17 -16.00
N GLY A 77 2.53 1.04 -16.93
CA GLY A 77 3.80 0.93 -17.65
C GLY A 77 4.99 1.56 -16.89
N GLU A 78 4.71 2.51 -16.00
CA GLU A 78 5.71 3.24 -15.22
C GLU A 78 6.00 2.50 -13.88
N PRO A 79 7.28 2.18 -13.56
CA PRO A 79 7.62 1.36 -12.39
C PRO A 79 7.14 1.90 -11.04
N GLY A 80 7.19 3.21 -10.83
CA GLY A 80 6.74 3.92 -9.63
C GLY A 80 5.22 3.81 -9.43
N LEU A 81 4.41 4.09 -10.46
CA LEU A 81 2.96 3.88 -10.44
C LEU A 81 2.64 2.43 -10.13
N LYS A 82 3.33 1.48 -10.76
CA LYS A 82 3.12 0.06 -10.54
C LYS A 82 3.40 -0.33 -9.08
N LEU A 83 4.51 0.13 -8.53
CA LEU A 83 4.88 -0.17 -7.14
C LEU A 83 3.94 0.51 -6.13
N MET A 84 3.53 1.74 -6.40
CA MET A 84 2.61 2.47 -5.52
C MET A 84 1.20 1.87 -5.56
N SER A 85 0.75 1.41 -6.73
CA SER A 85 -0.50 0.65 -6.87
C SER A 85 -0.42 -0.67 -6.10
N ALA A 86 0.71 -1.38 -6.21
CA ALA A 86 0.93 -2.61 -5.44
C ALA A 86 0.88 -2.36 -3.92
N SER A 87 1.52 -1.28 -3.46
CA SER A 87 1.50 -0.83 -2.07
C SER A 87 0.07 -0.52 -1.59
N ALA A 88 -0.71 0.21 -2.41
CA ALA A 88 -2.09 0.55 -2.10
C ALA A 88 -2.99 -0.69 -2.02
N LEU A 89 -2.84 -1.62 -2.95
CA LEU A 89 -3.56 -2.89 -2.96
C LEU A 89 -3.27 -3.71 -1.70
N THR A 90 -2.00 -3.83 -1.33
CA THR A 90 -1.59 -4.52 -0.09
C THR A 90 -2.16 -3.85 1.16
N TYR A 91 -2.12 -2.51 1.23
CA TYR A 91 -2.74 -1.76 2.33
C TYR A 91 -4.25 -1.97 2.43
N LEU A 92 -4.94 -2.14 1.30
CA LEU A 92 -6.37 -2.42 1.22
C LEU A 92 -6.72 -3.92 1.38
N GLY A 93 -5.74 -4.79 1.59
CA GLY A 93 -5.92 -6.23 1.81
C GLY A 93 -5.97 -7.09 0.56
N SER A 94 -5.59 -6.56 -0.62
CA SER A 94 -5.40 -7.35 -1.85
C SER A 94 -3.98 -7.89 -1.95
N TYR A 95 -3.85 -9.15 -2.38
CA TYR A 95 -2.58 -9.88 -2.52
C TYR A 95 -1.89 -9.63 -3.88
N GLU A 96 -2.58 -9.01 -4.84
CA GLU A 96 -2.12 -8.86 -6.24
C GLU A 96 -0.77 -8.13 -6.38
N GLY A 97 -0.49 -7.20 -5.46
CA GLY A 97 0.74 -6.40 -5.44
C GLY A 97 1.94 -7.04 -4.73
N ILE A 98 1.75 -8.10 -3.94
CA ILE A 98 2.77 -8.60 -3.01
C ILE A 98 4.05 -9.04 -3.73
N SER A 99 3.92 -9.77 -4.84
CA SER A 99 5.08 -10.22 -5.62
C SER A 99 5.94 -9.05 -6.09
N SER A 100 5.33 -7.98 -6.61
CA SER A 100 6.06 -6.78 -7.03
C SER A 100 6.76 -6.07 -5.86
N LEU A 101 6.14 -6.02 -4.68
CA LEU A 101 6.76 -5.45 -3.48
C LEU A 101 7.95 -6.30 -3.00
N LEU A 102 7.83 -7.63 -3.01
CA LEU A 102 8.93 -8.53 -2.66
C LEU A 102 10.12 -8.37 -3.61
N GLU A 103 9.87 -8.27 -4.92
CA GLU A 103 10.92 -8.02 -5.90
C GLU A 103 11.57 -6.63 -5.72
N ALA A 104 10.79 -5.61 -5.36
CA ALA A 104 11.34 -4.28 -5.08
C ALA A 104 12.29 -4.27 -3.88
N ILE A 105 12.02 -5.06 -2.83
CA ILE A 105 12.95 -5.26 -1.71
C ILE A 105 14.23 -5.93 -2.21
N LYS A 106 14.12 -7.07 -2.91
CA LYS A 106 15.28 -7.84 -3.40
C LYS A 106 16.17 -7.01 -4.34
N ALA A 107 15.58 -6.15 -5.15
CA ALA A 107 16.31 -5.30 -6.09
C ALA A 107 17.05 -4.13 -5.42
N GLY A 108 16.83 -3.88 -4.12
CA GLY A 108 17.39 -2.70 -3.44
C GLY A 108 16.94 -1.38 -4.09
N ASN A 109 15.73 -1.35 -4.65
CA ASN A 109 15.21 -0.20 -5.40
C ASN A 109 15.13 1.04 -4.48
N PRO A 110 15.21 2.28 -5.00
CA PRO A 110 14.93 3.51 -4.23
C PRO A 110 13.66 3.46 -3.37
N ASN A 111 12.67 2.66 -3.79
CA ASN A 111 11.42 2.46 -3.07
C ASN A 111 11.40 1.24 -2.13
N LEU A 112 12.55 0.65 -1.77
CA LEU A 112 12.60 -0.54 -0.90
C LEU A 112 11.83 -0.32 0.40
N CYS A 113 11.89 0.89 0.94
CA CYS A 113 11.28 1.20 2.22
C CYS A 113 9.77 1.23 2.16
N MET A 114 9.21 1.78 1.07
CA MET A 114 7.79 1.69 0.83
C MET A 114 7.36 0.21 0.75
N ALA A 115 8.10 -0.62 0.02
CA ALA A 115 7.76 -2.03 -0.12
C ALA A 115 7.83 -2.78 1.22
N ALA A 116 8.90 -2.61 1.98
CA ALA A 116 9.09 -3.26 3.29
C ALA A 116 8.04 -2.81 4.32
N LEU A 117 7.72 -1.52 4.36
CA LEU A 117 6.69 -0.98 5.25
C LEU A 117 5.30 -1.48 4.87
N SER A 118 4.95 -1.53 3.59
CA SER A 118 3.64 -2.01 3.14
C SER A 118 3.45 -3.49 3.42
N LEU A 119 4.46 -4.32 3.13
CA LEU A 119 4.40 -5.76 3.42
C LEU A 119 4.36 -6.03 4.93
N SER A 120 5.17 -5.33 5.73
CA SER A 120 5.16 -5.50 7.18
C SER A 120 3.88 -4.98 7.83
N ALA A 121 3.28 -3.91 7.31
CA ALA A 121 1.98 -3.42 7.76
C ALA A 121 0.84 -4.39 7.48
N ALA A 122 0.92 -5.12 6.35
CA ALA A 122 -0.02 -6.18 6.00
C ALA A 122 0.30 -7.54 6.64
N GLY A 123 1.38 -7.67 7.40
CA GLY A 123 1.76 -8.91 8.06
C GLY A 123 2.28 -10.00 7.11
N VAL A 124 2.85 -9.62 5.96
CA VAL A 124 3.36 -10.55 4.95
C VAL A 124 4.73 -11.09 5.39
N SER A 125 4.71 -12.26 6.03
CA SER A 125 5.90 -12.92 6.59
C SER A 125 6.97 -13.27 5.55
N GLU A 126 6.57 -13.44 4.29
CA GLU A 126 7.43 -13.71 3.14
C GLU A 126 8.44 -12.58 2.87
N ALA A 127 8.19 -11.38 3.41
CA ALA A 127 9.10 -10.25 3.33
C ALA A 127 10.34 -10.40 4.22
N VAL A 128 10.32 -11.26 5.25
CA VAL A 128 11.44 -11.41 6.20
C VAL A 128 12.75 -11.75 5.50
N ALA A 129 12.78 -12.82 4.71
CA ALA A 129 14.03 -13.25 4.07
C ALA A 129 14.58 -12.21 3.07
N PRO A 130 13.78 -11.60 2.18
CA PRO A 130 14.21 -10.47 1.37
C PRO A 130 14.78 -9.30 2.19
N ILE A 131 14.12 -8.92 3.29
CA ILE A 131 14.60 -7.82 4.14
C ILE A 131 15.93 -8.17 4.80
N GLU A 132 16.08 -9.37 5.35
CA GLU A 132 17.35 -9.81 5.96
C GLU A 132 18.49 -9.84 4.95
N ASN A 133 18.24 -10.33 3.74
CA ASN A 133 19.25 -10.34 2.68
C ASN A 133 19.73 -8.92 2.34
N VAL A 134 18.80 -7.96 2.24
CA VAL A 134 19.18 -6.56 1.99
C VAL A 134 19.99 -5.99 3.16
N LEU A 135 19.62 -6.27 4.42
CA LEU A 135 20.38 -5.82 5.59
C LEU A 135 21.82 -6.38 5.64
N LEU A 136 22.05 -7.57 5.07
CA LEU A 136 23.38 -8.16 4.99
C LEU A 136 24.26 -7.45 3.95
N GLU A 137 23.66 -6.97 2.86
CA GLU A 137 24.36 -6.42 1.69
C GLU A 137 24.40 -4.89 1.65
N CYS A 138 23.51 -4.20 2.37
CA CYS A 138 23.40 -2.75 2.30
C CYS A 138 24.60 -2.02 2.92
N ASP A 139 24.77 -0.76 2.48
CA ASP A 139 25.72 0.17 3.07
C ASP A 139 25.28 0.51 4.50
N LEU A 140 26.16 0.30 5.48
CA LEU A 140 25.87 0.58 6.88
C LEU A 140 25.76 2.09 7.18
N SER A 141 26.18 2.94 6.25
CA SER A 141 25.98 4.39 6.33
C SER A 141 24.58 4.83 5.89
N ASP A 142 23.80 3.98 5.22
CA ASP A 142 22.41 4.25 4.87
C ASP A 142 21.49 4.01 6.07
N VAL A 143 21.53 4.96 7.01
CA VAL A 143 20.74 4.93 8.24
C VAL A 143 19.25 4.80 7.94
N GLN A 144 18.75 5.46 6.89
CA GLN A 144 17.33 5.45 6.55
C GLN A 144 16.89 4.05 6.13
N ALA A 145 17.63 3.39 5.25
CA ALA A 145 17.32 2.01 4.85
C ALA A 145 17.40 1.05 6.04
N LEU A 146 18.43 1.17 6.88
CA LEU A 146 18.61 0.33 8.06
C LEU A 146 17.44 0.44 9.04
N GLU A 147 17.08 1.64 9.46
CA GLU A 147 15.98 1.88 10.41
C GLU A 147 14.65 1.34 9.87
N CYS A 148 14.39 1.62 8.60
CA CYS A 148 13.20 1.19 7.90
C CYS A 148 13.07 -0.34 7.81
N LEU A 149 14.15 -1.03 7.42
CA LEU A 149 14.17 -2.48 7.28
C LEU A 149 14.07 -3.18 8.65
N VAL A 150 14.80 -2.70 9.65
CA VAL A 150 14.74 -3.21 11.03
C VAL A 150 13.35 -2.99 11.62
N SER A 151 12.76 -1.79 11.45
CA SER A 151 11.38 -1.52 11.87
C SER A 151 10.37 -2.44 11.20
N SER A 152 10.59 -2.78 9.92
CA SER A 152 9.72 -3.71 9.19
C SER A 152 9.80 -5.13 9.75
N LEU A 153 11.00 -5.62 10.10
CA LEU A 153 11.17 -6.92 10.77
C LEU A 153 10.52 -6.95 12.16
N ARG A 154 10.69 -5.88 12.96
CA ARG A 154 10.03 -5.73 14.26
C ARG A 154 8.51 -5.79 14.13
N ARG A 155 7.95 -5.11 13.12
CA ARG A 155 6.51 -5.08 12.86
C ARG A 155 5.95 -6.44 12.42
N LEU A 156 6.76 -7.23 11.70
CA LEU A 156 6.46 -8.63 11.39
C LEU A 156 6.60 -9.57 12.59
N ASN A 157 7.01 -9.06 13.75
CA ASN A 157 7.30 -9.83 14.96
C ASN A 157 8.30 -10.98 14.71
N HIS A 158 9.25 -10.78 13.79
CA HIS A 158 10.26 -11.76 13.46
C HIS A 158 11.60 -11.36 14.08
N PRO A 159 12.22 -12.20 14.93
CA PRO A 159 13.55 -11.90 15.44
C PRO A 159 14.56 -11.92 14.29
N MET A 160 15.43 -10.91 14.23
CA MET A 160 16.53 -10.89 13.27
C MET A 160 17.41 -12.13 13.42
N SER A 161 17.84 -12.70 12.30
CA SER A 161 18.82 -13.77 12.28
C SER A 161 20.15 -13.32 12.88
N GLU A 162 20.94 -14.29 13.35
CA GLU A 162 22.24 -14.01 13.98
C GLU A 162 23.19 -13.29 13.02
N ASN A 163 23.16 -13.63 11.74
CA ASN A 163 23.99 -12.96 10.73
C ASN A 163 23.64 -11.47 10.60
N VAL A 164 22.35 -11.12 10.62
CA VAL A 164 21.90 -9.73 10.58
C VAL A 164 22.34 -9.00 11.85
N ARG A 165 22.18 -9.62 13.03
CA ARG A 165 22.64 -9.03 14.30
C ARG A 165 24.15 -8.77 14.32
N LEU A 166 24.95 -9.75 13.89
CA LEU A 166 26.40 -9.62 13.76
C LEU A 166 26.77 -8.52 12.76
N ARG A 167 26.06 -8.44 11.63
CA ARG A 167 26.27 -7.38 10.64
C ARG A 167 26.00 -6.00 11.21
N LEU A 168 24.85 -5.80 11.84
CA LEU A 168 24.46 -4.54 12.47
C LEU A 168 25.37 -4.17 13.65
N SER A 169 26.02 -5.15 14.29
CA SER A 169 26.97 -4.89 15.39
C SER A 169 28.21 -4.06 14.97
N LEU A 170 28.49 -4.02 13.66
CA LEU A 170 29.57 -3.26 13.05
C LEU A 170 29.24 -1.77 12.86
N ILE A 171 27.98 -1.37 13.08
CA ILE A 171 27.54 0.02 12.91
C ILE A 171 28.19 0.91 13.98
N GLU A 172 28.76 2.01 13.53
CA GLU A 172 29.08 3.17 14.35
C GLU A 172 28.27 4.38 13.86
N PRO A 173 27.78 5.24 14.75
CA PRO A 173 28.07 5.29 16.19
C PRO A 173 27.28 4.27 17.03
N LYS A 174 27.86 3.85 18.18
CA LYS A 174 27.23 2.91 19.14
C LYS A 174 25.73 3.15 19.42
N TRP A 175 25.29 4.41 19.59
CA TRP A 175 23.88 4.69 19.90
C TRP A 175 22.94 4.25 18.76
N LEU A 176 23.37 4.35 17.50
CA LEU A 176 22.58 3.90 16.35
C LEU A 176 22.51 2.37 16.32
N ARG A 177 23.65 1.71 16.52
CA ARG A 177 23.69 0.25 16.66
C ARG A 177 22.75 -0.26 17.74
N ASP A 178 22.84 0.32 18.94
CA ASP A 178 22.04 -0.11 20.09
C ASP A 178 20.53 0.08 19.76
N SER A 179 20.15 1.23 19.17
CA SER A 179 18.78 1.50 18.72
C SER A 179 18.26 0.53 17.65
N LEU A 180 19.12 -0.05 16.81
CA LEU A 180 18.72 -1.04 15.80
C LEU A 180 18.66 -2.47 16.36
N LEU A 181 19.38 -2.76 17.44
CA LEU A 181 19.45 -4.10 18.04
C LEU A 181 18.49 -4.33 19.21
N GLU A 182 17.91 -3.27 19.78
CA GLU A 182 16.81 -3.32 20.75
C GLU A 182 15.54 -4.00 20.19
#